data_AF-A0A8C4QKV5-F1
#
_entry.id   AF-A0A8C4QKV5-F1
#
_cell.length_a   1.000
_cell.length_b   1.000
_cell.length_c   1.000
_cell.angle_alpha   90.00
_cell.angle_beta   90.00
_cell.angle_gamma   90.00
#
_symmetry.space_group_name_H-M   'P 1'
#
loop_
_entity.id
_entity.type
_entity.pdbx_description
1 polymer ?
#
loop_
_entity_poly.entity_id
_entity_poly.type
_entity_poly.pdbx_seq_one_letter_code
_entity_poly.pdbx_strand_id
1 'polypeptide(L)'
;MGGQCAKSYNRASSGGGPPRRLDTPLETTVQSGGEWEEKEIASTSREEGLVVVRASAVLVAIGFVCCRGGLVSVVVCGPFVVASGGSGSRVARNVGRGLRVPPWWFGVGVTTRGGKMQRGMALSRVRVLELAGLAPVPLCGMILADFGANVVTINRVQESRGILNHGGWLSRGKRSVAVDLKLPEGVGVLQRLCKDYDVLIEPYRPGVMERLGLGPDVIMKVNPRLIYARLTGFGQNGPYAHAAGHDINYVALSGLLSMMCKKDENPSPPLNLLADFAGGSVLCALGIALALLERSHSGSGQVIDASMVEGAAYIGSFIWQSQSTGIWSQPAGENLLDMGAHFYNTYRTADNRFVAVGAIEPQFYTKLLEGLELNPDQLPPQMSIFDWPRMKKIFAEKFACRTMAQWCEVFEGKDACVTPVLHVTESPLDPHAKARSSFTIKGDPTPAPKLSRTPATAAHSVSLRPVSEKKLQVFMNGRTDDVPSHKLPGTTFQVS
;
A
#
# COMPACT_ATOMS: atom_id res chain seq x y z
N MET A 1 10.10 -18.41 -33.42
CA MET A 1 9.38 -17.77 -34.55
C MET A 1 8.31 -16.86 -33.93
N GLY A 2 8.30 -15.54 -34.00
CA GLY A 2 9.15 -14.55 -34.67
C GLY A 2 8.26 -13.34 -35.00
N GLY A 3 8.61 -12.15 -34.47
CA GLY A 3 8.23 -10.83 -35.04
C GLY A 3 6.79 -10.32 -34.81
N GLN A 4 6.47 -9.03 -34.74
CA GLN A 4 7.21 -7.77 -34.86
C GLN A 4 6.40 -6.67 -34.14
N CYS A 5 7.08 -5.79 -33.41
CA CYS A 5 6.52 -4.52 -32.94
C CYS A 5 6.96 -3.44 -33.94
N ALA A 6 6.02 -2.87 -34.69
CA ALA A 6 6.29 -1.77 -35.60
C ALA A 6 6.23 -0.42 -34.84
N LYS A 7 7.33 0.32 -34.88
CA LYS A 7 7.45 1.72 -34.43
C LYS A 7 6.81 2.65 -35.47
N SER A 8 6.14 3.69 -35.01
CA SER A 8 5.99 4.94 -35.77
C SER A 8 6.54 6.11 -34.93
N TYR A 9 7.53 6.79 -35.51
CA TYR A 9 8.08 8.05 -35.02
C TYR A 9 7.21 9.19 -35.56
N ASN A 10 6.98 10.22 -34.74
CA ASN A 10 6.76 11.56 -35.28
C ASN A 10 7.71 12.53 -34.60
N ARG A 11 8.55 13.13 -35.45
CA ARG A 11 9.58 14.13 -35.17
C ARG A 11 8.89 15.49 -35.19
N ALA A 12 8.91 16.22 -34.07
CA ALA A 12 8.57 17.64 -34.06
C ALA A 12 9.83 18.42 -33.69
N SER A 13 10.48 18.98 -34.71
CA SER A 13 11.57 19.94 -34.57
C SER A 13 11.04 21.32 -34.19
N SER A 14 11.83 21.99 -33.36
CA SER A 14 11.77 23.40 -32.95
C SER A 14 11.47 24.40 -34.08
N GLY A 15 10.61 25.39 -33.81
CA GLY A 15 10.50 26.62 -34.60
C GLY A 15 9.23 27.41 -34.27
N GLY A 16 9.39 28.63 -33.76
CA GLY A 16 8.30 29.53 -33.41
C GLY A 16 7.58 30.14 -34.63
N GLY A 17 6.25 30.23 -34.54
CA GLY A 17 5.35 30.93 -35.47
C GLY A 17 3.88 30.68 -35.10
N PRO A 18 2.95 31.63 -35.36
CA PRO A 18 1.55 31.53 -34.91
C PRO A 18 0.73 30.51 -35.75
N PRO A 19 -0.36 29.93 -35.20
CA PRO A 19 -1.03 28.79 -35.80
C PRO A 19 -1.87 29.16 -37.03
N ARG A 20 -1.69 28.42 -38.14
CA ARG A 20 -2.60 28.42 -39.30
C ARG A 20 -3.71 27.37 -39.11
N ARG A 21 -4.91 27.68 -39.62
CA ARG A 21 -6.09 26.80 -39.65
C ARG A 21 -5.82 25.52 -40.46
N LEU A 22 -6.29 24.39 -39.96
CA LEU A 22 -6.35 23.11 -40.67
C LEU A 22 -7.80 22.88 -41.12
N ASP A 23 -8.07 23.10 -42.40
CA ASP A 23 -9.28 22.64 -43.09
C ASP A 23 -8.98 21.25 -43.67
N THR A 24 -9.33 20.18 -42.95
CA THR A 24 -9.37 18.81 -43.48
C THR A 24 -10.38 17.97 -42.68
N PRO A 25 -11.21 17.12 -43.31
CA PRO A 25 -12.16 16.28 -42.60
C PRO A 25 -11.45 15.23 -41.75
N LEU A 26 -11.94 14.99 -40.53
CA LEU A 26 -11.51 13.90 -39.67
C LEU A 26 -12.01 12.57 -40.24
N GLU A 27 -11.13 11.79 -40.86
CA GLU A 27 -11.36 10.37 -41.13
C GLU A 27 -11.11 9.57 -39.85
N THR A 28 -12.17 9.10 -39.21
CA THR A 28 -12.09 8.06 -38.17
C THR A 28 -12.29 6.69 -38.81
N THR A 29 -11.19 5.97 -39.04
CA THR A 29 -11.22 4.56 -39.45
C THR A 29 -11.32 3.68 -38.20
N VAL A 30 -12.42 2.93 -38.06
CA VAL A 30 -12.57 1.85 -37.07
C VAL A 30 -12.65 0.54 -37.85
N GLN A 31 -11.70 -0.35 -37.61
CA GLN A 31 -11.57 -1.61 -38.33
C GLN A 31 -12.46 -2.67 -37.68
N SER A 32 -13.49 -3.15 -38.38
CA SER A 32 -14.19 -4.41 -38.06
C SER A 32 -14.63 -5.09 -39.35
N GLY A 33 -14.26 -6.37 -39.49
CA GLY A 33 -14.45 -7.16 -40.70
C GLY A 33 -15.91 -7.44 -41.03
N GLY A 34 -16.25 -7.23 -42.29
CA GLY A 34 -17.57 -7.48 -42.89
C GLY A 34 -17.86 -6.39 -43.92
N GLU A 35 -17.91 -6.76 -45.19
CA GLU A 35 -18.30 -5.90 -46.33
C GLU A 35 -19.64 -5.20 -46.05
N TRP A 36 -19.89 -4.00 -46.59
CA TRP A 36 -21.12 -3.61 -47.33
C TRP A 36 -21.05 -2.14 -47.84
N GLU A 37 -21.80 -1.92 -48.92
CA GLU A 37 -21.83 -0.80 -49.88
C GLU A 37 -21.98 0.64 -49.33
N GLU A 38 -21.29 1.58 -49.99
CA GLU A 38 -21.56 3.02 -49.88
C GLU A 38 -22.95 3.37 -50.43
N LYS A 39 -23.80 3.98 -49.59
CA LYS A 39 -24.92 4.79 -50.06
C LYS A 39 -24.83 6.19 -49.49
N GLU A 40 -24.74 7.14 -50.41
CA GLU A 40 -24.73 8.58 -50.19
C GLU A 40 -26.05 9.02 -49.54
N ILE A 41 -25.98 9.64 -48.35
CA ILE A 41 -27.15 10.31 -47.75
C ILE A 41 -27.06 11.80 -48.09
N ALA A 42 -28.03 12.24 -48.88
CA ALA A 42 -28.20 13.59 -49.37
C ALA A 42 -28.27 14.65 -48.26
N SER A 43 -27.77 15.83 -48.61
CA SER A 43 -27.74 17.07 -47.82
C SER A 43 -29.02 17.39 -47.07
N THR A 44 -28.92 17.64 -45.76
CA THR A 44 -29.88 18.46 -45.00
C THR A 44 -29.15 19.43 -44.08
N SER A 45 -29.80 20.58 -43.87
CA SER A 45 -29.28 21.87 -43.40
C SER A 45 -28.47 21.88 -42.08
N ARG A 46 -27.52 22.83 -42.00
CA ARG A 46 -26.71 23.19 -40.84
C ARG A 46 -27.58 23.47 -39.60
N GLU A 47 -27.63 22.51 -38.66
CA GLU A 47 -27.52 22.71 -37.20
C GLU A 47 -27.79 21.43 -36.38
N GLU A 48 -28.30 20.34 -36.97
CA GLU A 48 -28.46 19.06 -36.26
C GLU A 48 -28.10 17.89 -37.18
N GLY A 49 -27.11 17.07 -36.78
CA GLY A 49 -26.71 15.87 -37.50
C GLY A 49 -27.10 14.62 -36.72
N LEU A 50 -28.02 13.81 -37.27
CA LEU A 50 -28.37 12.49 -36.74
C LEU A 50 -27.72 11.42 -37.64
N VAL A 51 -26.81 10.62 -37.09
CA VAL A 51 -26.24 9.46 -37.79
C VAL A 51 -26.91 8.21 -37.25
N VAL A 52 -27.63 7.49 -38.11
CA VAL A 52 -28.28 6.21 -37.77
C VAL A 52 -27.42 5.07 -38.31
N VAL A 53 -26.76 4.31 -37.44
CA VAL A 53 -25.97 3.14 -37.84
C VAL A 53 -26.79 1.89 -37.59
N ARG A 54 -26.96 1.05 -38.62
CA ARG A 54 -27.70 -0.21 -38.52
C ARG A 54 -26.70 -1.34 -38.24
N ALA A 55 -26.54 -1.71 -36.98
CA ALA A 55 -25.89 -2.96 -36.59
C ALA A 55 -26.98 -4.00 -36.27
N SER A 56 -26.80 -5.23 -36.73
CA SER A 56 -27.76 -6.32 -36.61
C SER A 56 -28.40 -6.39 -35.21
N ALA A 57 -29.71 -6.15 -35.18
CA ALA A 57 -30.65 -6.21 -34.06
C ALA A 57 -30.68 -5.10 -32.98
N VAL A 58 -29.89 -4.01 -33.05
CA VAL A 58 -30.03 -2.88 -32.11
C VAL A 58 -29.92 -1.52 -32.82
N LEU A 59 -30.96 -0.69 -32.71
CA LEU A 59 -30.95 0.70 -33.17
C LEU A 59 -30.32 1.58 -32.07
N VAL A 60 -29.18 2.20 -32.38
CA VAL A 60 -28.51 3.19 -31.52
C VAL A 60 -28.59 4.54 -32.22
N ALA A 61 -29.26 5.51 -31.59
CA ALA A 61 -29.27 6.89 -32.06
C ALA A 61 -28.17 7.68 -31.33
N ILE A 62 -27.21 8.22 -32.06
CA ILE A 62 -26.17 9.12 -31.52
C ILE A 62 -26.52 10.53 -31.97
N GLY A 63 -26.93 11.37 -31.02
CA GLY A 63 -27.17 12.80 -31.26
C GLY A 63 -25.95 13.63 -30.88
N PHE A 64 -25.53 14.53 -31.76
CA PHE A 64 -24.50 15.53 -31.48
C PHE A 64 -25.16 16.89 -31.29
N VAL A 65 -24.93 17.53 -30.15
CA VAL A 65 -25.35 18.93 -29.93
C VAL A 65 -24.10 19.80 -29.96
N CYS A 66 -24.03 20.72 -30.91
CA CYS A 66 -22.92 21.65 -31.03
C CYS A 66 -23.22 22.92 -30.21
N CYS A 67 -22.66 23.02 -29.00
CA CYS A 67 -22.66 24.28 -28.25
C CYS A 67 -21.34 25.03 -28.49
N ARG A 68 -21.41 26.35 -28.71
CA ARG A 68 -20.25 27.24 -28.88
C ARG A 68 -19.32 27.12 -27.65
N GLY A 69 -18.28 26.28 -27.77
CA GLY A 69 -17.27 26.10 -26.73
C GLY A 69 -16.65 24.72 -26.59
N GLY A 70 -17.15 23.67 -27.26
CA GLY A 70 -16.51 22.35 -27.29
C GLY A 70 -17.46 21.22 -27.67
N LEU A 71 -16.91 20.13 -28.24
CA LEU A 71 -17.67 18.94 -28.63
C LEU A 71 -18.14 18.18 -27.37
N VAL A 72 -19.45 18.04 -27.18
CA VAL A 72 -20.04 17.21 -26.12
C VAL A 72 -20.64 15.97 -26.77
N SER A 73 -20.06 14.80 -26.49
CA SER A 73 -20.65 13.52 -26.90
C SER A 73 -21.65 13.06 -25.84
N VAL A 74 -22.93 12.98 -26.19
CA VAL A 74 -23.96 12.34 -25.34
C VAL A 74 -24.29 10.99 -25.96
N VAL A 75 -23.91 9.91 -25.28
CA VAL A 75 -24.31 8.55 -25.67
C VAL A 75 -25.57 8.19 -24.89
N VAL A 76 -26.71 8.12 -25.60
CA VAL A 76 -27.95 7.58 -25.03
C VAL A 76 -28.09 6.14 -25.51
N CYS A 77 -27.79 5.17 -24.64
CA CYS A 77 -28.09 3.77 -24.89
C CYS A 77 -29.42 3.41 -24.22
N GLY A 78 -30.44 3.09 -25.02
CA GLY A 78 -31.69 2.51 -24.55
C GLY A 78 -32.29 1.57 -25.61
N PRO A 79 -32.87 0.43 -25.22
CA PRO A 79 -33.45 -0.50 -26.19
C PRO A 79 -34.78 0.05 -26.73
N PHE A 80 -34.88 0.26 -28.04
CA PHE A 80 -36.15 0.44 -28.73
C PHE A 80 -36.64 -0.91 -29.24
N VAL A 81 -37.79 -1.37 -28.74
CA VAL A 81 -38.52 -2.48 -29.35
C VAL A 81 -39.28 -1.91 -30.56
N VAL A 82 -38.81 -2.22 -31.77
CA VAL A 82 -39.51 -1.88 -33.02
C VAL A 82 -40.50 -3.01 -33.30
N ALA A 83 -41.79 -2.75 -33.09
CA ALA A 83 -42.85 -3.60 -33.63
C ALA A 83 -42.87 -3.45 -35.16
N SER A 84 -42.74 -4.56 -35.89
CA SER A 84 -42.80 -4.63 -37.35
C SER A 84 -44.15 -4.12 -37.86
N GLY A 85 -44.13 -3.05 -38.66
CA GLY A 85 -45.32 -2.49 -39.28
C GLY A 85 -45.73 -3.21 -40.57
N GLY A 86 -47.04 -3.38 -40.74
CA GLY A 86 -47.70 -3.46 -42.03
C GLY A 86 -48.45 -2.14 -42.29
N SER A 87 -48.00 -1.42 -43.33
CA SER A 87 -48.67 -0.38 -44.13
C SER A 87 -49.63 0.65 -43.48
N GLY A 88 -49.29 1.94 -43.65
CA GLY A 88 -50.29 2.99 -43.84
C GLY A 88 -50.40 4.05 -42.75
N SER A 89 -49.79 5.20 -43.01
CA SER A 89 -50.26 6.56 -42.65
C SER A 89 -51.22 6.72 -41.45
N ARG A 90 -50.72 7.27 -40.33
CA ARG A 90 -51.27 8.46 -39.62
C ARG A 90 -50.52 8.69 -38.30
N VAL A 91 -50.23 9.95 -38.03
CA VAL A 91 -49.69 10.47 -36.77
C VAL A 91 -50.68 10.17 -35.63
N ALA A 92 -50.23 9.43 -34.61
CA ALA A 92 -50.99 9.26 -33.36
C ALA A 92 -50.26 9.97 -32.21
N ARG A 93 -50.83 11.12 -31.82
CA ARG A 93 -50.65 11.73 -30.49
C ARG A 93 -51.22 10.76 -29.45
N ASN A 94 -50.39 10.22 -28.56
CA ASN A 94 -50.71 9.93 -27.15
C ASN A 94 -49.62 9.08 -26.51
N VAL A 95 -48.84 9.67 -25.60
CA VAL A 95 -48.19 8.92 -24.52
C VAL A 95 -48.47 9.66 -23.23
N GLY A 96 -49.69 9.47 -22.74
CA GLY A 96 -50.04 9.69 -21.35
C GLY A 96 -49.98 8.35 -20.62
N ARG A 97 -49.25 8.34 -19.50
CA ARG A 97 -49.26 7.33 -18.42
C ARG A 97 -48.38 6.08 -18.60
N GLY A 98 -47.35 6.02 -17.76
CA GLY A 98 -47.13 4.81 -16.94
C GLY A 98 -45.94 3.93 -17.27
N LEU A 99 -44.71 4.46 -17.27
CA LEU A 99 -43.52 3.65 -16.99
C LEU A 99 -42.82 4.23 -15.75
N ARG A 100 -42.92 3.55 -14.61
CA ARG A 100 -42.16 3.89 -13.39
C ARG A 100 -40.76 3.26 -13.51
N VAL A 101 -39.74 4.10 -13.66
CA VAL A 101 -38.33 3.71 -13.59
C VAL A 101 -37.84 3.98 -12.15
N PRO A 102 -37.14 3.06 -11.48
CA PRO A 102 -36.67 3.27 -10.10
C PRO A 102 -35.67 4.45 -9.97
N PRO A 103 -35.66 5.22 -8.86
CA PRO A 103 -34.84 6.43 -8.73
C PRO A 103 -33.31 6.23 -8.72
N TRP A 104 -32.81 5.00 -8.73
CA TRP A 104 -31.37 4.70 -8.74
C TRP A 104 -30.77 4.56 -10.15
N TRP A 105 -31.55 4.75 -11.21
CA TRP A 105 -31.08 4.65 -12.61
C TRP A 105 -30.53 5.95 -13.21
N PHE A 106 -30.83 7.12 -12.63
CA PHE A 106 -30.27 8.39 -13.09
C PHE A 106 -29.28 8.95 -12.09
N GLY A 107 -28.04 8.47 -12.21
CA GLY A 107 -26.88 8.97 -11.47
C GLY A 107 -25.72 9.26 -12.41
N VAL A 108 -25.91 10.17 -13.38
CA VAL A 108 -24.79 10.73 -14.16
C VAL A 108 -24.77 12.23 -13.93
N GLY A 109 -24.08 12.64 -12.87
CA GLY A 109 -23.63 14.01 -12.72
C GLY A 109 -22.52 14.27 -13.73
N VAL A 110 -22.74 15.25 -14.60
CA VAL A 110 -21.72 15.78 -15.52
C VAL A 110 -20.65 16.50 -14.68
N THR A 111 -19.49 15.88 -14.52
CA THR A 111 -18.31 16.53 -13.95
C THR A 111 -17.40 16.99 -15.08
N THR A 112 -17.52 18.26 -15.45
CA THR A 112 -16.52 18.95 -16.26
C THR A 112 -15.31 19.31 -15.38
N ARG A 113 -14.28 18.48 -15.40
CA ARG A 113 -12.87 18.89 -15.22
C ARG A 113 -11.95 17.75 -15.63
N GLY A 114 -11.19 17.97 -16.70
CA GLY A 114 -10.15 17.08 -17.19
C GLY A 114 -8.98 16.97 -16.19
N GLY A 115 -9.17 16.14 -15.16
CA GLY A 115 -8.09 15.42 -14.51
C GLY A 115 -8.23 13.97 -14.93
N LYS A 116 -7.17 13.34 -15.44
CA LYS A 116 -7.12 11.87 -15.55
C LYS A 116 -7.62 11.32 -14.22
N MET A 117 -8.70 10.53 -14.21
CA MET A 117 -9.04 9.75 -13.01
C MET A 117 -7.79 8.94 -12.67
N GLN A 118 -7.09 9.32 -11.60
CA GLN A 118 -6.24 8.37 -10.93
C GLN A 118 -7.15 7.18 -10.65
N ARG A 119 -6.86 6.01 -11.24
CA ARG A 119 -7.51 4.77 -10.83
C ARG A 119 -7.30 4.71 -9.31
N GLY A 120 -8.39 4.91 -8.56
CA GLY A 120 -8.30 5.15 -7.12
C GLY A 120 -7.55 4.01 -6.44
N MET A 121 -6.56 4.33 -5.62
CA MET A 121 -5.89 3.34 -4.78
C MET A 121 -6.90 2.66 -3.85
N ALA A 122 -6.57 1.46 -3.36
CA ALA A 122 -7.50 0.60 -2.63
C ALA A 122 -8.16 1.28 -1.42
N LEU A 123 -7.43 2.17 -0.74
CA LEU A 123 -7.91 2.89 0.45
C LEU A 123 -8.23 4.37 0.18
N SER A 124 -8.36 4.78 -1.08
CA SER A 124 -8.60 6.19 -1.49
C SER A 124 -9.80 6.89 -0.85
N ARG A 125 -10.75 6.13 -0.29
CA ARG A 125 -11.95 6.65 0.39
C ARG A 125 -11.92 6.50 1.91
N VAL A 126 -10.83 5.99 2.47
CA VAL A 126 -10.69 5.71 3.91
C VAL A 126 -10.03 6.89 4.59
N ARG A 127 -10.62 7.36 5.69
CA ARG A 127 -10.08 8.43 6.54
C ARG A 127 -9.59 7.83 7.86
N VAL A 128 -8.32 8.07 8.20
CA VAL A 128 -7.67 7.50 9.39
C VAL A 128 -7.20 8.61 10.32
N LEU A 129 -7.55 8.51 11.59
CA LEU A 129 -6.92 9.26 12.68
C LEU A 129 -5.84 8.40 13.31
N GLU A 130 -4.63 8.91 13.38
CA GLU A 130 -3.49 8.25 14.01
C GLU A 130 -3.09 9.07 15.24
N LEU A 131 -3.20 8.53 16.46
CA LEU A 131 -2.64 9.21 17.62
C LEU A 131 -1.12 9.00 17.65
N ALA A 132 -0.37 10.07 17.86
CA ALA A 132 1.09 10.01 17.82
C ALA A 132 1.64 8.94 18.79
N GLY A 133 2.52 8.10 18.26
CA GLY A 133 3.19 7.02 18.98
C GLY A 133 4.64 6.84 18.50
N LEU A 134 5.31 5.84 19.06
CA LEU A 134 6.60 5.38 18.58
C LEU A 134 6.45 4.58 17.27
N ALA A 135 7.56 4.14 16.69
CA ALA A 135 7.71 3.56 15.34
C ALA A 135 6.58 2.66 14.82
N PRO A 136 5.96 1.75 15.60
CA PRO A 136 4.91 0.86 15.09
C PRO A 136 3.66 1.57 14.56
N VAL A 137 3.17 2.61 15.26
CA VAL A 137 1.97 3.34 14.82
C VAL A 137 2.24 4.16 13.56
N PRO A 138 3.31 4.97 13.48
CA PRO A 138 3.66 5.70 12.27
C PRO A 138 3.82 4.81 11.03
N LEU A 139 4.45 3.62 11.15
CA LEU A 139 4.54 2.69 10.03
C LEU A 139 3.17 2.16 9.62
N CYS A 140 2.29 1.81 10.57
CA CYS A 140 0.92 1.36 10.27
C CYS A 140 0.15 2.42 9.47
N GLY A 141 0.15 3.68 9.93
CA GLY A 141 -0.49 4.76 9.19
C GLY A 141 0.20 5.05 7.85
N MET A 142 1.52 4.92 7.75
CA MET A 142 2.24 5.09 6.48
C MET A 142 1.83 4.01 5.46
N ILE A 143 1.70 2.75 5.88
CA ILE A 143 1.20 1.67 5.02
C ILE A 143 -0.19 2.06 4.50
N LEU A 144 -1.11 2.43 5.38
CA LEU A 144 -2.46 2.83 4.95
C LEU A 144 -2.44 4.01 3.98
N ALA A 145 -1.59 5.02 4.23
CA ALA A 145 -1.43 6.19 3.36
C ALA A 145 -0.84 5.84 1.99
N ASP A 146 0.17 4.96 1.95
CA ASP A 146 0.81 4.48 0.71
C ASP A 146 -0.22 3.73 -0.19
N PHE A 147 -1.22 3.08 0.42
CA PHE A 147 -2.36 2.45 -0.26
C PHE A 147 -3.57 3.38 -0.45
N GLY A 148 -3.41 4.67 -0.17
CA GLY A 148 -4.34 5.75 -0.52
C GLY A 148 -5.23 6.27 0.61
N ALA A 149 -5.11 5.76 1.83
CA ALA A 149 -5.89 6.29 2.95
C ALA A 149 -5.50 7.75 3.23
N ASN A 150 -6.49 8.55 3.59
CA ASN A 150 -6.26 9.90 4.08
C ASN A 150 -5.97 9.86 5.58
N VAL A 151 -4.69 9.86 5.93
CA VAL A 151 -4.22 9.73 7.32
C VAL A 151 -3.90 11.08 7.93
N VAL A 152 -4.47 11.36 9.10
CA VAL A 152 -4.18 12.53 9.92
C VAL A 152 -3.61 12.10 11.26
N THR A 153 -2.35 12.43 11.50
CA THR A 153 -1.67 12.21 12.78
C THR A 153 -2.02 13.33 13.76
N ILE A 154 -2.52 12.95 14.94
CA ILE A 154 -2.79 13.83 16.08
C ILE A 154 -1.55 13.83 16.98
N ASN A 155 -0.76 14.89 16.87
CA ASN A 155 0.45 15.10 17.66
C ASN A 155 0.14 15.75 19.01
N ARG A 156 1.01 15.49 19.98
CA ARG A 156 1.02 16.24 21.25
C ARG A 156 1.55 17.65 20.99
N VAL A 157 1.02 18.65 21.71
CA VAL A 157 1.43 20.06 21.56
C VAL A 157 2.87 20.32 22.04
N GLN A 158 3.38 19.49 22.93
CA GLN A 158 4.79 19.53 23.33
C GLN A 158 5.61 18.57 22.46
N GLU A 159 6.66 19.09 21.83
CA GLU A 159 7.68 18.27 21.18
C GLU A 159 8.32 17.33 22.20
N SER A 160 8.20 16.03 21.99
CA SER A 160 9.07 15.07 22.68
C SER A 160 10.51 15.37 22.25
N ARG A 161 11.36 15.91 23.12
CA ARG A 161 12.79 16.06 22.83
C ARG A 161 13.46 14.69 23.01
N GLY A 162 14.02 14.10 21.94
CA GLY A 162 14.77 12.84 22.01
C GLY A 162 15.00 12.17 20.65
N ILE A 163 15.93 11.22 20.57
CA ILE A 163 16.26 10.44 19.35
C ILE A 163 15.05 9.64 18.82
N LEU A 164 14.10 9.32 19.71
CA LEU A 164 12.84 8.67 19.39
C LEU A 164 11.76 9.65 18.89
N ASN A 165 12.04 10.96 18.85
CA ASN A 165 11.19 11.91 18.16
C ASN A 165 11.41 11.73 16.67
N HIS A 166 10.47 11.02 16.04
CA HIS A 166 10.62 10.52 14.68
C HIS A 166 10.80 11.60 13.62
N GLY A 167 10.73 12.91 13.90
CA GLY A 167 11.22 13.96 12.99
C GLY A 167 10.65 13.91 11.57
N GLY A 168 9.49 13.27 11.37
CA GLY A 168 8.92 13.01 10.05
C GLY A 168 9.33 11.68 9.37
N TRP A 169 10.14 10.82 9.98
CA TRP A 169 10.29 9.42 9.57
C TRP A 169 8.94 8.71 9.63
N LEU A 170 8.68 7.87 8.63
CA LEU A 170 7.40 7.16 8.48
C LEU A 170 6.18 8.12 8.41
N SER A 171 6.39 9.38 8.00
CA SER A 171 5.31 10.38 7.87
C SER A 171 4.84 10.63 6.45
N ARG A 172 5.48 9.99 5.45
CA ARG A 172 5.15 10.23 4.04
C ARG A 172 3.68 9.89 3.76
N GLY A 173 3.03 10.69 2.92
CA GLY A 173 1.60 10.54 2.64
C GLY A 173 0.63 10.94 3.76
N LYS A 174 1.13 11.26 4.97
CA LYS A 174 0.29 11.66 6.11
C LYS A 174 0.24 13.17 6.29
N ARG A 175 -0.85 13.63 6.89
CA ARG A 175 -1.03 15.00 7.40
C ARG A 175 -0.92 14.99 8.92
N SER A 176 -0.58 16.10 9.55
CA SER A 176 -0.53 16.18 11.02
C SER A 176 -1.18 17.44 11.57
N VAL A 177 -1.68 17.34 12.80
CA VAL A 177 -2.21 18.46 13.60
C VAL A 177 -1.86 18.23 15.07
N ALA A 178 -1.52 19.31 15.79
CA ALA A 178 -1.26 19.24 17.22
C ALA A 178 -2.56 19.47 18.02
N VAL A 179 -2.86 18.58 18.95
CA VAL A 179 -4.03 18.68 19.85
C VAL A 179 -3.61 18.26 21.26
N ASP A 180 -3.89 19.10 22.25
CA ASP A 180 -3.65 18.73 23.66
C ASP A 180 -4.83 17.93 24.19
N LEU A 181 -4.69 16.61 24.22
CA LEU A 181 -5.72 15.70 24.74
C LEU A 181 -5.83 15.72 26.27
N LYS A 182 -5.04 16.51 26.99
CA LYS A 182 -5.21 16.75 28.43
C LYS A 182 -6.29 17.80 28.72
N LEU A 183 -6.64 18.62 27.73
CA LEU A 183 -7.66 19.65 27.84
C LEU A 183 -9.02 19.11 27.38
N PRO A 184 -10.13 19.43 28.07
CA PRO A 184 -11.48 19.03 27.65
C PRO A 184 -11.81 19.44 26.20
N GLU A 185 -11.32 20.60 25.76
CA GLU A 185 -11.48 21.09 24.38
C GLU A 185 -10.79 20.20 23.36
N GLY A 186 -9.58 19.71 23.69
CA GLY A 186 -8.82 18.81 22.84
C GLY A 186 -9.46 17.42 22.73
N VAL A 187 -9.98 16.89 23.85
CA VAL A 187 -10.82 15.69 23.85
C VAL A 187 -12.05 15.88 22.95
N GLY A 188 -12.72 17.03 23.08
CA GLY A 188 -13.88 17.38 22.25
C GLY A 188 -13.55 17.48 20.76
N VAL A 189 -12.36 17.98 20.39
CA VAL A 189 -11.88 17.99 19.00
C VAL A 189 -11.77 16.58 18.46
N LEU A 190 -11.11 15.66 19.18
CA LEU A 190 -10.94 14.29 18.71
C LEU A 190 -12.29 13.56 18.58
N GLN A 191 -13.19 13.72 19.56
CA GLN A 191 -14.54 13.15 19.48
C GLN A 191 -15.31 13.62 18.25
N ARG A 192 -15.21 14.91 17.88
CA ARG A 192 -15.83 15.44 16.65
C ARG A 192 -15.20 14.83 15.40
N LEU A 193 -13.88 14.71 15.34
CA LEU A 193 -13.21 14.07 14.21
C LEU A 193 -13.64 12.60 14.07
N CYS A 194 -13.73 11.85 15.18
CA CYS A 194 -14.15 10.45 15.14
C CYS A 194 -15.56 10.22 14.57
N LYS A 195 -16.45 11.23 14.53
CA LYS A 195 -17.76 11.13 13.86
C LYS A 195 -17.63 10.88 12.37
N ASP A 196 -16.62 11.49 11.75
CA ASP A 196 -16.45 11.48 10.31
C ASP A 196 -15.34 10.53 9.85
N TYR A 197 -14.47 10.04 10.73
CA TYR A 197 -13.36 9.17 10.32
C TYR A 197 -13.76 7.69 10.33
N ASP A 198 -13.04 6.89 9.53
CA ASP A 198 -13.29 5.46 9.37
C ASP A 198 -12.51 4.63 10.37
N VAL A 199 -11.32 5.09 10.75
CA VAL A 199 -10.37 4.37 11.59
C VAL A 199 -9.76 5.34 12.61
N LEU A 200 -9.61 4.89 13.85
CA LEU A 200 -8.76 5.50 14.86
C LEU A 200 -7.68 4.50 15.27
N ILE A 201 -6.41 4.90 15.20
CA ILE A 201 -5.26 4.10 15.64
C ILE A 201 -4.68 4.75 16.89
N GLU A 202 -4.53 3.98 17.97
CA GLU A 202 -4.00 4.47 19.24
C GLU A 202 -2.93 3.53 19.83
N PRO A 203 -1.78 4.07 20.33
CA PRO A 203 -0.66 3.27 20.85
C PRO A 203 -0.68 3.07 22.37
N TYR A 204 -1.72 3.49 23.07
CA TYR A 204 -1.66 3.64 24.51
C TYR A 204 -1.98 2.36 25.28
N ARG A 205 -1.38 2.25 26.46
CA ARG A 205 -1.65 1.16 27.39
C ARG A 205 -3.12 1.15 27.82
N PRO A 206 -3.64 0.00 28.27
CA PRO A 206 -5.03 -0.11 28.72
C PRO A 206 -5.37 0.93 29.78
N GLY A 207 -6.57 1.52 29.66
CA GLY A 207 -7.08 2.53 30.59
C GLY A 207 -6.65 3.97 30.28
N VAL A 208 -5.72 4.21 29.34
CA VAL A 208 -5.34 5.60 28.99
C VAL A 208 -6.46 6.29 28.23
N MET A 209 -6.99 5.67 27.18
CA MET A 209 -8.06 6.27 26.38
C MET A 209 -9.37 6.38 27.16
N GLU A 210 -9.64 5.44 28.06
CA GLU A 210 -10.79 5.46 28.97
C GLU A 210 -10.74 6.67 29.91
N ARG A 211 -9.57 6.92 30.54
CA ARG A 211 -9.39 8.08 31.42
C ARG A 211 -9.52 9.42 30.70
N LEU A 212 -9.21 9.47 29.41
CA LEU A 212 -9.39 10.65 28.57
C LEU A 212 -10.85 10.80 28.06
N GLY A 213 -11.75 9.85 28.33
CA GLY A 213 -13.11 9.86 27.77
C GLY A 213 -13.14 9.57 26.26
N LEU A 214 -12.12 8.86 25.75
CA LEU A 214 -11.90 8.55 24.35
C LEU A 214 -11.81 7.03 24.08
N GLY A 215 -12.18 6.21 25.06
CA GLY A 215 -12.25 4.75 24.90
C GLY A 215 -13.30 4.30 23.88
N PRO A 216 -13.21 3.05 23.40
CA PRO A 216 -14.08 2.51 22.36
C PRO A 216 -15.56 2.57 22.74
N ASP A 217 -15.92 2.29 23.99
CA ASP A 217 -17.31 2.36 24.47
C ASP A 217 -17.92 3.76 24.35
N VAL A 218 -17.11 4.81 24.38
CA VAL A 218 -17.56 6.20 24.23
C VAL A 218 -17.57 6.58 22.75
N ILE A 219 -16.46 6.33 22.05
CA ILE A 219 -16.28 6.77 20.67
C ILE A 219 -17.19 5.99 19.70
N MET A 220 -17.36 4.68 19.90
CA MET A 220 -18.17 3.84 19.01
C MET A 220 -19.67 4.02 19.25
N LYS A 221 -20.11 4.58 20.39
CA LYS A 221 -21.50 5.06 20.53
C LYS A 221 -21.78 6.26 19.63
N VAL A 222 -20.78 7.09 19.40
CA VAL A 222 -20.87 8.28 18.54
C VAL A 222 -20.72 7.90 17.06
N ASN A 223 -19.83 6.97 16.75
CA ASN A 223 -19.66 6.41 15.41
C ASN A 223 -19.61 4.87 15.46
N PRO A 224 -20.77 4.20 15.34
CA PRO A 224 -20.84 2.73 15.35
C PRO A 224 -20.10 2.07 14.19
N ARG A 225 -19.70 2.83 13.16
CA ARG A 225 -18.96 2.36 11.99
C ARG A 225 -17.45 2.49 12.13
N LEU A 226 -16.95 3.06 13.24
CA LEU A 226 -15.53 3.30 13.44
C LEU A 226 -14.78 2.00 13.69
N ILE A 227 -13.65 1.81 13.03
CA ILE A 227 -12.68 0.77 13.37
C ILE A 227 -11.72 1.37 14.40
N TYR A 228 -11.74 0.83 15.62
CA TYR A 228 -10.93 1.30 16.73
C TYR A 228 -9.71 0.38 16.90
N ALA A 229 -8.56 0.76 16.36
CA ALA A 229 -7.35 -0.03 16.40
C ALA A 229 -6.45 0.37 17.56
N ARG A 230 -6.17 -0.58 18.44
CA ARG A 230 -5.25 -0.44 19.58
C ARG A 230 -3.98 -1.20 19.27
N LEU A 231 -2.89 -0.48 19.03
CA LEU A 231 -1.61 -1.09 18.68
C LEU A 231 -0.66 -0.99 19.88
N THR A 232 -0.59 -2.06 20.68
CA THR A 232 0.19 -2.10 21.92
C THR A 232 1.21 -3.23 21.93
N GLY A 233 2.21 -3.10 22.81
CA GLY A 233 3.25 -4.12 22.95
C GLY A 233 2.72 -5.49 23.40
N PHE A 234 1.95 -5.49 24.49
CA PHE A 234 1.51 -6.70 25.19
C PHE A 234 0.01 -7.03 25.05
N GLY A 235 -0.75 -6.28 24.24
CA GLY A 235 -2.21 -6.39 24.13
C GLY A 235 -2.96 -5.56 25.18
N GLN A 236 -4.31 -5.64 25.17
CA GLN A 236 -5.14 -4.88 26.12
C GLN A 236 -5.37 -5.57 27.47
N ASN A 237 -4.97 -6.83 27.60
CA ASN A 237 -5.16 -7.63 28.81
C ASN A 237 -3.92 -8.50 29.11
N GLY A 238 -3.96 -9.24 30.22
CA GLY A 238 -2.85 -10.09 30.67
C GLY A 238 -1.88 -9.40 31.65
N PRO A 239 -0.94 -10.17 32.23
CA PRO A 239 -0.07 -9.70 33.32
C PRO A 239 0.87 -8.56 32.92
N TYR A 240 1.22 -8.47 31.63
CA TYR A 240 2.13 -7.45 31.11
C TYR A 240 1.42 -6.26 30.43
N ALA A 241 0.09 -6.21 30.40
CA ALA A 241 -0.68 -5.20 29.66
C ALA A 241 -0.30 -3.75 30.03
N HIS A 242 0.06 -3.52 31.29
CA HIS A 242 0.48 -2.21 31.81
C HIS A 242 2.01 -2.01 31.85
N ALA A 243 2.80 -3.02 31.48
CA ALA A 243 4.25 -2.96 31.51
C ALA A 243 4.83 -2.07 30.39
N ALA A 244 6.04 -1.58 30.60
CA ALA A 244 6.84 -0.97 29.55
C ALA A 244 7.57 -2.04 28.74
N GLY A 245 7.84 -1.78 27.47
CA GLY A 245 8.64 -2.65 26.63
C GLY A 245 9.04 -1.95 25.33
N HIS A 246 9.95 -2.59 24.62
CA HIS A 246 10.35 -2.28 23.25
C HIS A 246 10.34 -3.58 22.45
N ASP A 247 10.54 -3.49 21.13
CA ASP A 247 10.57 -4.62 20.20
C ASP A 247 11.23 -5.88 20.80
N ILE A 248 12.47 -5.76 21.30
CA ILE A 248 13.21 -6.89 21.88
C ILE A 248 12.46 -7.60 23.02
N ASN A 249 11.74 -6.88 23.88
CA ASN A 249 10.94 -7.48 24.96
C ASN A 249 9.73 -8.23 24.40
N TYR A 250 9.13 -7.70 23.33
CA TYR A 250 7.99 -8.31 22.67
C TYR A 250 8.40 -9.57 21.90
N VAL A 251 9.51 -9.52 21.16
CA VAL A 251 10.11 -10.69 20.49
C VAL A 251 10.51 -11.75 21.51
N ALA A 252 11.06 -11.35 22.66
CA ALA A 252 11.39 -12.29 23.73
C ALA A 252 10.16 -13.05 24.25
N LEU A 253 9.07 -12.34 24.57
CA LEU A 253 7.83 -12.98 25.03
C LEU A 253 7.08 -13.72 23.91
N SER A 254 7.32 -13.40 22.64
CA SER A 254 6.79 -14.17 21.52
C SER A 254 7.40 -15.56 21.39
N GLY A 255 8.46 -15.87 22.15
CA GLY A 255 9.22 -17.12 22.07
C GLY A 255 10.26 -17.16 20.95
N LEU A 256 10.15 -16.30 19.93
CA LEU A 256 11.02 -16.36 18.75
C LEU A 256 12.45 -15.88 19.01
N LEU A 257 12.68 -14.99 19.98
CA LEU A 257 14.04 -14.48 20.24
C LEU A 257 15.01 -15.61 20.61
N SER A 258 14.54 -16.62 21.34
CA SER A 258 15.38 -17.74 21.80
C SER A 258 16.00 -18.56 20.66
N MET A 259 15.43 -18.47 19.45
CA MET A 259 15.90 -19.17 18.25
C MET A 259 16.80 -18.31 17.36
N MET A 260 16.99 -17.05 17.71
CA MET A 260 17.75 -16.09 16.90
C MET A 260 19.15 -15.89 17.49
N CYS A 261 19.98 -16.93 17.51
CA CYS A 261 21.37 -16.81 17.97
C CYS A 261 22.31 -17.62 17.08
N LYS A 262 23.60 -17.30 17.19
CA LYS A 262 24.65 -18.23 16.81
C LYS A 262 24.87 -19.21 17.97
N LYS A 263 25.42 -20.37 17.63
CA LYS A 263 25.85 -21.36 18.60
C LYS A 263 26.71 -20.71 19.70
N ASP A 264 26.37 -21.00 20.95
CA ASP A 264 27.07 -20.54 22.16
C ASP A 264 27.13 -18.99 22.33
N GLU A 265 26.28 -18.25 21.62
CA GLU A 265 26.14 -16.79 21.74
C GLU A 265 24.78 -16.38 22.31
N ASN A 266 24.67 -15.13 22.77
CA ASN A 266 23.40 -14.57 23.20
C ASN A 266 22.40 -14.45 22.04
N PRO A 267 21.08 -14.58 22.31
CA PRO A 267 20.04 -14.18 21.37
C PRO A 267 20.25 -12.76 20.81
N SER A 268 20.22 -12.66 19.49
CA SER A 268 20.43 -11.44 18.72
C SER A 268 19.08 -10.97 18.14
N PRO A 269 18.55 -9.82 18.60
CA PRO A 269 17.27 -9.31 18.09
C PRO A 269 17.40 -8.90 16.61
N PRO A 270 16.37 -9.14 15.78
CA PRO A 270 16.38 -8.80 14.36
C PRO A 270 16.04 -7.32 14.14
N LEU A 271 16.85 -6.44 14.74
CA LEU A 271 16.57 -5.00 14.86
C LEU A 271 15.19 -4.79 15.51
N ASN A 272 14.43 -3.76 15.09
CA ASN A 272 13.05 -3.54 15.49
C ASN A 272 12.04 -3.98 14.41
N LEU A 273 12.39 -4.99 13.61
CA LEU A 273 11.58 -5.40 12.46
C LEU A 273 10.50 -6.43 12.82
N LEU A 274 10.73 -7.28 13.82
CA LEU A 274 9.89 -8.46 14.00
C LEU A 274 8.61 -8.16 14.79
N ALA A 275 8.70 -7.58 15.99
CA ALA A 275 7.51 -7.34 16.79
C ALA A 275 6.89 -5.96 16.51
N ASP A 276 7.71 -4.91 16.46
CA ASP A 276 7.25 -3.54 16.19
C ASP A 276 6.59 -3.45 14.80
N PHE A 277 7.28 -3.92 13.75
CA PHE A 277 6.83 -3.72 12.38
C PHE A 277 6.04 -4.90 11.81
N ALA A 278 6.62 -6.11 11.76
CA ALA A 278 5.93 -7.26 11.17
C ALA A 278 4.75 -7.71 12.03
N GLY A 279 4.96 -7.95 13.33
CA GLY A 279 3.92 -8.34 14.27
C GLY A 279 2.95 -7.22 14.64
N GLY A 280 3.44 -5.97 14.70
CA GLY A 280 2.65 -4.80 15.10
C GLY A 280 2.04 -4.08 13.91
N SER A 281 2.82 -3.26 13.22
CA SER A 281 2.34 -2.37 12.15
C SER A 281 1.63 -3.09 11.02
N VAL A 282 2.25 -4.15 10.47
CA VAL A 282 1.75 -4.85 9.28
C VAL A 282 0.48 -5.64 9.62
N LEU A 283 0.45 -6.37 10.74
CA LEU A 283 -0.76 -7.08 11.17
C LEU A 283 -1.88 -6.14 11.61
N CYS A 284 -1.56 -4.99 12.23
CA CYS A 284 -2.57 -3.97 12.54
C CYS A 284 -3.18 -3.38 11.24
N ALA A 285 -2.35 -3.05 10.25
CA ALA A 285 -2.83 -2.58 8.94
C ALA A 285 -3.67 -3.64 8.22
N LEU A 286 -3.28 -4.92 8.29
CA LEU A 286 -4.08 -6.05 7.81
C LEU A 286 -5.41 -6.14 8.56
N GLY A 287 -5.41 -6.07 9.88
CA GLY A 287 -6.61 -6.08 10.72
C GLY A 287 -7.56 -4.95 10.37
N ILE A 288 -7.05 -3.75 10.11
CA ILE A 288 -7.83 -2.60 9.65
C ILE A 288 -8.45 -2.88 8.27
N ALA A 289 -7.69 -3.44 7.32
CA ALA A 289 -8.22 -3.84 6.02
C ALA A 289 -9.32 -4.90 6.13
N LEU A 290 -9.14 -5.91 6.99
CA LEU A 290 -10.15 -6.95 7.25
C LEU A 290 -11.41 -6.37 7.89
N ALA A 291 -11.26 -5.48 8.88
CA ALA A 291 -12.37 -4.79 9.53
C ALA A 291 -13.12 -3.84 8.56
N LEU A 292 -12.40 -3.18 7.64
CA LEU A 292 -13.01 -2.36 6.58
C LEU A 292 -13.82 -3.22 5.60
N LEU A 293 -13.32 -4.41 5.27
CA LEU A 293 -14.02 -5.37 4.43
C LEU A 293 -15.28 -5.91 5.13
N GLU A 294 -15.17 -6.34 6.38
CA GLU A 294 -16.31 -6.79 7.20
C GLU A 294 -17.38 -5.70 7.28
N ARG A 295 -16.98 -4.47 7.61
CA ARG A 295 -17.85 -3.28 7.70
C ARG A 295 -18.56 -2.98 6.38
N SER A 296 -18.01 -3.37 5.24
CA SER A 296 -18.66 -3.17 3.94
C SER A 296 -19.92 -4.05 3.79
N HIS A 297 -20.01 -5.14 4.55
CA HIS A 297 -21.16 -6.04 4.60
C HIS A 297 -22.07 -5.76 5.79
N SER A 298 -21.50 -5.68 7.00
CA SER A 298 -22.26 -5.51 8.24
C SER A 298 -22.73 -4.07 8.46
N GLY A 299 -21.98 -3.12 7.92
CA GLY A 299 -22.14 -1.71 8.22
C GLY A 299 -21.61 -1.30 9.60
N SER A 300 -20.99 -2.20 10.37
CA SER A 300 -20.54 -1.96 11.75
C SER A 300 -19.02 -1.89 11.83
N GLY A 301 -18.52 -1.06 12.75
CA GLY A 301 -17.12 -1.04 13.13
C GLY A 301 -16.82 -2.08 14.21
N GLN A 302 -15.55 -2.20 14.57
CA GLN A 302 -15.10 -3.10 15.64
C GLN A 302 -13.80 -2.60 16.28
N VAL A 303 -13.48 -3.15 17.44
CA VAL A 303 -12.20 -2.93 18.12
C VAL A 303 -11.19 -3.97 17.61
N ILE A 304 -10.00 -3.50 17.26
CA ILE A 304 -8.84 -4.35 16.97
C ILE A 304 -7.88 -4.22 18.15
N ASP A 305 -7.63 -5.31 18.86
CA ASP A 305 -6.51 -5.42 19.80
C ASP A 305 -5.32 -6.03 19.05
N ALA A 306 -4.33 -5.19 18.71
CA ALA A 306 -3.14 -5.59 17.98
C ALA A 306 -1.94 -5.61 18.94
N SER A 307 -1.70 -6.78 19.54
CA SER A 307 -0.55 -7.07 20.39
C SER A 307 0.69 -7.40 19.57
N MET A 308 1.82 -6.70 19.81
CA MET A 308 3.08 -6.98 19.12
C MET A 308 3.68 -8.35 19.51
N VAL A 309 3.48 -8.79 20.76
CA VAL A 309 3.87 -10.14 21.21
C VAL A 309 3.13 -11.22 20.45
N GLU A 310 1.79 -11.13 20.42
CA GLU A 310 0.96 -12.12 19.72
C GLU A 310 1.20 -12.06 18.22
N GLY A 311 1.36 -10.85 17.67
CA GLY A 311 1.65 -10.64 16.27
C GLY A 311 2.98 -11.29 15.84
N ALA A 312 4.03 -11.12 16.63
CA ALA A 312 5.31 -11.78 16.40
C ALA A 312 5.19 -13.31 16.48
N ALA A 313 4.46 -13.83 17.47
CA ALA A 313 4.21 -15.27 17.58
C ALA A 313 3.40 -15.80 16.37
N TYR A 314 2.41 -15.04 15.92
CA TYR A 314 1.53 -15.41 14.80
C TYR A 314 2.30 -15.49 13.47
N ILE A 315 3.15 -14.53 13.14
CA ILE A 315 4.01 -14.63 11.95
C ILE A 315 5.03 -15.78 12.04
N GLY A 316 5.41 -16.16 13.27
CA GLY A 316 6.22 -17.34 13.56
C GLY A 316 5.49 -18.67 13.49
N SER A 317 4.23 -18.72 13.03
CA SER A 317 3.39 -19.93 13.02
C SER A 317 4.05 -21.17 12.42
N PHE A 318 4.86 -21.02 11.35
CA PHE A 318 5.60 -22.13 10.77
C PHE A 318 6.56 -22.77 11.78
N ILE A 319 7.30 -21.96 12.54
CA ILE A 319 8.25 -22.43 13.56
C ILE A 319 7.52 -23.23 14.64
N TRP A 320 6.38 -22.72 15.12
CA TRP A 320 5.56 -23.41 16.11
C TRP A 320 5.00 -24.74 15.61
N GLN A 321 4.49 -24.77 14.38
CA GLN A 321 3.83 -25.95 13.83
C GLN A 321 4.82 -27.02 13.34
N SER A 322 6.07 -26.65 13.08
CA SER A 322 7.08 -27.58 12.55
C SER A 322 8.05 -28.10 13.60
N GLN A 323 7.81 -27.88 14.90
CA GLN A 323 8.65 -28.40 16.00
C GLN A 323 8.88 -29.92 15.94
N SER A 324 7.89 -30.68 15.46
CA SER A 324 7.97 -32.15 15.36
C SER A 324 8.70 -32.66 14.11
N THR A 325 9.06 -31.79 13.17
CA THR A 325 9.58 -32.18 11.84
C THR A 325 11.08 -32.49 11.82
N GLY A 326 11.79 -32.33 12.94
CA GLY A 326 13.24 -32.47 12.99
C GLY A 326 14.02 -31.20 12.60
N ILE A 327 13.36 -30.24 11.94
CA ILE A 327 13.99 -29.00 11.44
C ILE A 327 14.60 -28.17 12.58
N TRP A 328 14.01 -28.24 13.78
CA TRP A 328 14.39 -27.44 14.96
C TRP A 328 14.91 -28.29 16.12
N SER A 329 15.37 -29.52 15.84
CA SER A 329 15.75 -30.49 16.89
C SER A 329 17.15 -30.30 17.45
N GLN A 330 17.92 -29.33 16.93
CA GLN A 330 19.24 -28.97 17.44
C GLN A 330 19.15 -27.69 18.31
N PRO A 331 20.16 -27.43 19.16
CA PRO A 331 20.30 -26.12 19.80
C PRO A 331 20.24 -24.97 18.78
N ALA A 332 19.76 -23.80 19.21
CA ALA A 332 19.68 -22.63 18.36
C ALA A 332 21.06 -22.25 17.78
N GLY A 333 21.08 -21.94 16.48
CA GLY A 333 22.30 -21.72 15.70
C GLY A 333 22.91 -22.99 15.09
N GLU A 334 22.29 -24.16 15.30
CA GLU A 334 22.74 -25.47 14.80
C GLU A 334 21.69 -26.19 13.94
N ASN A 335 20.55 -25.55 13.65
CA ASN A 335 19.49 -26.07 12.82
C ASN A 335 19.66 -25.72 11.34
N LEU A 336 18.76 -26.26 10.51
CA LEU A 336 18.78 -26.06 9.07
C LEU A 336 18.60 -24.58 8.66
N LEU A 337 17.70 -23.87 9.34
CA LEU A 337 17.23 -22.52 8.94
C LEU A 337 17.69 -21.40 9.88
N ASP A 338 18.63 -21.67 10.79
CA ASP A 338 19.16 -20.70 11.76
C ASP A 338 20.69 -20.57 11.68
N MET A 339 21.27 -20.81 10.49
CA MET A 339 22.72 -20.76 10.22
C MET A 339 23.52 -21.97 10.71
N GLY A 340 22.85 -23.05 11.14
CA GLY A 340 23.50 -24.32 11.47
C GLY A 340 24.13 -25.02 10.26
N ALA A 341 23.40 -25.10 9.15
CA ALA A 341 23.83 -25.75 7.92
C ALA A 341 24.84 -24.92 7.10
N HIS A 342 25.79 -25.58 6.43
CA HIS A 342 26.79 -24.91 5.58
C HIS A 342 26.23 -24.38 4.26
N PHE A 343 25.06 -24.85 3.84
CA PHE A 343 24.37 -24.40 2.63
C PHE A 343 23.18 -23.46 2.94
N TYR A 344 23.04 -23.03 4.20
CA TYR A 344 22.10 -21.99 4.62
C TYR A 344 22.80 -21.06 5.63
N ASN A 345 23.65 -20.16 5.13
CA ASN A 345 24.53 -19.34 5.98
C ASN A 345 25.02 -18.07 5.28
N THR A 346 25.75 -17.24 6.00
CA THR A 346 26.52 -16.11 5.44
C THR A 346 28.01 -16.36 5.59
N TYR A 347 28.78 -16.03 4.55
CA TYR A 347 30.22 -16.26 4.50
C TYR A 347 30.99 -14.98 4.21
N ARG A 348 32.05 -14.74 4.98
CA ARG A 348 32.99 -13.64 4.76
C ARG A 348 33.85 -13.92 3.53
N THR A 349 34.08 -12.89 2.74
CA THR A 349 34.88 -12.91 1.50
C THR A 349 36.22 -12.19 1.69
N ALA A 350 37.12 -12.28 0.70
CA ALA A 350 38.50 -11.75 0.79
C ALA A 350 38.57 -10.24 1.12
N ASP A 351 37.55 -9.47 0.71
CA ASP A 351 37.42 -8.03 0.93
C ASP A 351 36.59 -7.67 2.18
N ASN A 352 36.44 -8.61 3.13
CA ASN A 352 35.65 -8.44 4.37
C ASN A 352 34.15 -8.15 4.16
N ARG A 353 33.66 -8.35 2.93
CA ARG A 353 32.24 -8.36 2.58
C ARG A 353 31.65 -9.75 2.82
N PHE A 354 30.34 -9.90 2.62
CA PHE A 354 29.66 -11.17 2.84
C PHE A 354 28.84 -11.59 1.63
N VAL A 355 28.72 -12.90 1.43
CA VAL A 355 27.70 -13.53 0.58
C VAL A 355 26.73 -14.31 1.46
N ALA A 356 25.46 -14.36 1.05
CA ALA A 356 24.45 -15.22 1.62
C ALA A 356 24.27 -16.45 0.73
N VAL A 357 24.14 -17.62 1.36
CA VAL A 357 23.94 -18.91 0.73
C VAL A 357 22.66 -19.51 1.27
N GLY A 358 21.77 -19.96 0.39
CA GLY A 358 20.50 -20.62 0.72
C GLY A 358 20.19 -21.80 -0.21
N ALA A 359 21.17 -22.65 -0.47
CA ALA A 359 21.09 -23.78 -1.41
C ALA A 359 20.60 -25.05 -0.71
N ILE A 360 19.35 -25.06 -0.25
CA ILE A 360 18.79 -26.18 0.51
C ILE A 360 18.53 -27.39 -0.39
N GLU A 361 17.99 -27.16 -1.58
CA GLU A 361 17.62 -28.22 -2.50
C GLU A 361 18.85 -28.84 -3.19
N PRO A 362 18.92 -30.18 -3.35
CA PRO A 362 20.11 -30.87 -3.85
C PRO A 362 20.63 -30.37 -5.21
N GLN A 363 19.73 -29.98 -6.11
CA GLN A 363 20.10 -29.45 -7.42
C GLN A 363 20.83 -28.10 -7.31
N PHE A 364 20.41 -27.23 -6.40
CA PHE A 364 21.07 -25.94 -6.18
C PHE A 364 22.37 -26.12 -5.40
N TYR A 365 22.40 -27.05 -4.44
CA TYR A 365 23.62 -27.44 -3.74
C TYR A 365 24.69 -27.99 -4.68
N THR A 366 24.30 -28.78 -5.68
CA THR A 366 25.21 -29.26 -6.72
C THR A 366 25.84 -28.09 -7.49
N LYS A 367 25.03 -27.10 -7.90
CA LYS A 367 25.54 -25.88 -8.56
C LYS A 367 26.42 -25.01 -7.68
N LEU A 368 26.13 -24.99 -6.38
CA LEU A 368 27.00 -24.35 -5.39
C LEU A 368 28.36 -25.03 -5.32
N LEU A 369 28.42 -26.37 -5.21
CA LEU A 369 29.67 -27.12 -5.17
C LEU A 369 30.49 -26.95 -6.46
N GLU A 370 29.84 -26.98 -7.63
CA GLU A 370 30.47 -26.68 -8.92
C GLU A 370 31.13 -25.29 -8.90
N GLY A 371 30.43 -24.26 -8.42
CA GLY A 371 30.96 -22.89 -8.32
C GLY A 371 32.07 -22.71 -7.29
N LEU A 372 32.06 -23.50 -6.20
CA LEU A 372 33.11 -23.52 -5.18
C LEU A 372 34.31 -24.41 -5.56
N GLU A 373 34.23 -25.10 -6.70
CA GLU A 373 35.23 -26.07 -7.16
C GLU A 373 35.50 -27.12 -6.06
N LEU A 374 34.41 -27.68 -5.53
CA LEU A 374 34.41 -28.72 -4.52
C LEU A 374 33.87 -30.02 -5.12
N ASN A 375 34.66 -31.10 -5.05
CA ASN A 375 34.26 -32.39 -5.60
C ASN A 375 33.22 -33.07 -4.67
N PRO A 376 31.96 -33.28 -5.09
CA PRO A 376 30.94 -33.91 -4.26
C PRO A 376 31.30 -35.32 -3.78
N ASP A 377 32.07 -36.09 -4.56
CA ASP A 377 32.46 -37.46 -4.22
C ASP A 377 33.42 -37.53 -3.01
N GLN A 378 34.02 -36.40 -2.64
CA GLN A 378 34.95 -36.28 -1.51
C GLN A 378 34.30 -35.65 -0.27
N LEU A 379 33.00 -35.33 -0.34
CA LEU A 379 32.27 -34.63 0.71
C LEU A 379 31.24 -35.55 1.37
N PRO A 380 30.91 -35.29 2.64
CA PRO A 380 29.81 -35.99 3.31
C PRO A 380 28.46 -35.63 2.67
N PRO A 381 27.41 -36.45 2.90
CA PRO A 381 26.06 -36.14 2.48
C PRO A 381 25.61 -34.76 2.99
N GLN A 382 24.93 -33.99 2.14
CA GLN A 382 24.49 -32.63 2.43
C GLN A 382 23.76 -32.53 3.79
N MET A 383 22.83 -33.44 4.07
CA MET A 383 22.00 -33.43 5.28
C MET A 383 22.66 -34.11 6.50
N SER A 384 23.95 -34.42 6.45
CA SER A 384 24.68 -34.93 7.62
C SER A 384 24.94 -33.80 8.63
N ILE A 385 24.04 -33.66 9.62
CA ILE A 385 24.10 -32.64 10.67
C ILE A 385 25.45 -32.70 11.42
N PHE A 386 25.95 -33.92 11.68
CA PHE A 386 27.23 -34.15 12.33
C PHE A 386 28.40 -33.51 11.56
N ASP A 387 28.34 -33.49 10.23
CA ASP A 387 29.39 -32.95 9.37
C ASP A 387 29.26 -31.44 9.10
N TRP A 388 28.09 -30.83 9.36
CA TRP A 388 27.86 -29.40 9.12
C TRP A 388 28.91 -28.48 9.76
N PRO A 389 29.37 -28.68 11.02
CA PRO A 389 30.42 -27.85 11.60
C PRO A 389 31.73 -27.88 10.80
N ARG A 390 32.13 -29.05 10.29
CA ARG A 390 33.32 -29.20 9.43
C ARG A 390 33.09 -28.55 8.08
N MET A 391 31.95 -28.80 7.45
CA MET A 391 31.61 -28.25 6.15
C MET A 391 31.50 -26.72 6.16
N LYS A 392 31.02 -26.13 7.26
CA LYS A 392 31.01 -24.68 7.46
C LYS A 392 32.41 -24.07 7.37
N LYS A 393 33.42 -24.73 7.94
CA LYS A 393 34.83 -24.27 7.86
C LYS A 393 35.34 -24.32 6.42
N ILE A 394 35.10 -25.43 5.71
CA ILE A 394 35.50 -25.60 4.30
C ILE A 394 34.88 -24.50 3.43
N PHE A 395 33.58 -24.24 3.60
CA PHE A 395 32.89 -23.20 2.83
C PHE A 395 33.42 -21.80 3.19
N ALA A 396 33.65 -21.52 4.48
CA ALA A 396 34.23 -20.25 4.91
C ALA A 396 35.62 -20.01 4.31
N GLU A 397 36.49 -21.03 4.31
CA GLU A 397 37.81 -20.97 3.68
C GLU A 397 37.70 -20.72 2.18
N LYS A 398 36.82 -21.43 1.49
CA LYS A 398 36.58 -21.24 0.05
C LYS A 398 36.11 -19.82 -0.24
N PHE A 399 35.05 -19.34 0.40
CA PHE A 399 34.53 -18.00 0.17
C PHE A 399 35.53 -16.89 0.53
N ALA A 400 36.42 -17.12 1.50
CA ALA A 400 37.48 -16.17 1.86
C ALA A 400 38.57 -16.01 0.78
N CYS A 401 38.66 -16.90 -0.22
CA CYS A 401 39.69 -16.83 -1.26
C CYS A 401 39.43 -15.81 -2.38
N ARG A 402 38.20 -15.31 -2.54
CA ARG A 402 37.83 -14.34 -3.58
C ARG A 402 37.00 -13.20 -2.98
N THR A 403 36.98 -12.05 -3.64
CA THR A 403 36.14 -10.92 -3.23
C THR A 403 34.66 -11.21 -3.46
N MET A 404 33.76 -10.47 -2.81
CA MET A 404 32.32 -10.60 -3.04
C MET A 404 31.95 -10.42 -4.53
N ALA A 405 32.56 -9.44 -5.21
CA ALA A 405 32.32 -9.19 -6.63
C ALA A 405 32.72 -10.38 -7.52
N GLN A 406 33.88 -10.99 -7.25
CA GLN A 406 34.32 -12.19 -7.97
C GLN A 406 33.37 -13.38 -7.73
N TRP A 407 32.84 -13.53 -6.52
CA TRP A 407 31.81 -14.55 -6.27
C TRP A 407 30.50 -14.26 -7.00
N CYS A 408 30.09 -13.00 -7.11
CA CYS A 408 28.94 -12.62 -7.92
C CYS A 408 29.15 -13.04 -9.39
N GLU A 409 30.32 -12.81 -9.97
CA GLU A 409 30.65 -13.26 -11.34
C GLU A 409 30.61 -14.79 -11.47
N VAL A 410 31.13 -15.53 -10.48
CA VAL A 410 31.13 -17.00 -10.49
C VAL A 410 29.71 -17.57 -10.48
N PHE A 411 28.79 -16.95 -9.74
CA PHE A 411 27.42 -17.44 -9.56
C PHE A 411 26.39 -16.73 -10.44
N GLU A 412 26.80 -15.76 -11.26
CA GLU A 412 25.91 -15.06 -12.17
C GLU A 412 25.23 -16.05 -13.14
N GLY A 413 23.91 -15.98 -13.23
CA GLY A 413 23.10 -16.87 -14.08
C GLY A 413 23.05 -18.33 -13.64
N LYS A 414 23.60 -18.69 -12.47
CA LYS A 414 23.54 -20.05 -11.91
C LYS A 414 22.45 -20.14 -10.84
N ASP A 415 21.70 -21.22 -10.87
CA ASP A 415 20.75 -21.59 -9.82
C ASP A 415 21.49 -22.20 -8.61
N ALA A 416 22.35 -21.42 -7.97
CA ALA A 416 23.17 -21.86 -6.82
C ALA A 416 22.74 -21.21 -5.49
N CYS A 417 21.72 -20.34 -5.50
CA CYS A 417 21.22 -19.62 -4.32
C CYS A 417 22.33 -18.86 -3.55
N VAL A 418 23.24 -18.22 -4.28
CA VAL A 418 24.29 -17.35 -3.70
C VAL A 418 24.04 -15.91 -4.11
N THR A 419 24.00 -15.00 -3.15
CA THR A 419 23.77 -13.56 -3.38
C THR A 419 24.70 -12.70 -2.54
N PRO A 420 25.10 -11.49 -3.00
CA PRO A 420 25.84 -10.56 -2.16
C PRO A 420 24.99 -10.07 -0.99
N VAL A 421 25.62 -9.88 0.18
CA VAL A 421 25.00 -9.12 1.28
C VAL A 421 25.29 -7.64 1.06
N LEU A 422 24.29 -6.95 0.52
CA LEU A 422 24.36 -5.53 0.19
C LEU A 422 24.20 -4.65 1.43
N HIS A 423 24.90 -3.52 1.45
CA HIS A 423 24.62 -2.44 2.38
C HIS A 423 23.30 -1.73 2.00
N VAL A 424 22.68 -1.07 2.98
CA VAL A 424 21.44 -0.30 2.77
C VAL A 424 21.59 0.75 1.66
N THR A 425 22.78 1.34 1.52
CA THR A 425 23.10 2.33 0.48
C THR A 425 23.31 1.72 -0.91
N GLU A 426 23.60 0.43 -1.00
CA GLU A 426 23.86 -0.30 -2.25
C GLU A 426 22.57 -0.90 -2.83
N SER A 427 21.62 -1.30 -1.97
CA SER A 427 20.38 -1.96 -2.40
C SER A 427 19.57 -1.16 -3.44
N PRO A 428 19.41 0.18 -3.35
CA PRO A 428 18.73 0.95 -4.40
C PRO A 428 19.46 0.98 -5.75
N LEU A 429 20.77 0.69 -5.76
CA LEU A 429 21.61 0.72 -6.95
C LEU A 429 21.67 -0.65 -7.67
N ASP A 430 21.23 -1.72 -7.00
CA ASP A 430 21.24 -3.07 -7.52
C ASP A 430 20.38 -3.21 -8.81
N PRO A 431 20.84 -3.96 -9.83
CA PRO A 431 20.11 -4.14 -11.08
C PRO A 431 18.69 -4.70 -10.90
N HIS A 432 18.49 -5.64 -9.96
CA HIS A 432 17.18 -6.22 -9.67
C HIS A 432 16.26 -5.18 -9.02
N ALA A 433 16.78 -4.40 -8.07
CA ALA A 433 16.03 -3.32 -7.43
C ALA A 433 15.61 -2.24 -8.45
N LYS A 434 16.52 -1.85 -9.36
CA LYS A 434 16.25 -0.89 -10.44
C LYS A 434 15.19 -1.41 -11.41
N ALA A 435 15.33 -2.64 -11.91
CA ALA A 435 14.38 -3.27 -12.82
C ALA A 435 12.97 -3.36 -12.20
N ARG A 436 12.90 -3.52 -10.88
CA ARG A 436 11.63 -3.55 -10.14
C ARG A 436 11.18 -2.18 -9.64
N SER A 437 11.96 -1.11 -9.82
CA SER A 437 11.64 0.20 -9.20
C SER A 437 11.34 0.06 -7.71
N SER A 438 12.10 -0.77 -7.00
CA SER A 438 11.85 -1.12 -5.59
C SER A 438 12.04 0.07 -4.65
N PHE A 439 12.81 1.08 -5.06
CA PHE A 439 13.10 2.28 -4.29
C PHE A 439 12.70 3.53 -5.08
N THR A 440 12.34 4.60 -4.37
CA THR A 440 12.09 5.92 -4.93
C THR A 440 13.40 6.58 -5.37
N ILE A 441 13.30 7.69 -6.10
CA ILE A 441 14.48 8.50 -6.52
C ILE A 441 15.31 8.97 -5.31
N LYS A 442 14.70 9.13 -4.14
CA LYS A 442 15.38 9.52 -2.90
C LYS A 442 16.05 8.35 -2.17
N GLY A 443 15.88 7.12 -2.66
CA GLY A 443 16.42 5.90 -2.03
C GLY A 443 15.49 5.25 -1.01
N ASP A 444 14.29 5.80 -0.75
CA ASP A 444 13.32 5.19 0.15
C ASP A 444 12.64 3.97 -0.49
N PRO A 445 12.34 2.89 0.24
CA PRO A 445 11.56 1.77 -0.28
C PRO A 445 10.18 2.20 -0.80
N THR A 446 9.80 1.70 -1.96
CA THR A 446 8.43 1.85 -2.49
C THR A 446 7.46 0.89 -1.78
N PRO A 447 6.14 1.15 -1.81
CA PRO A 447 5.19 0.32 -1.08
C PRO A 447 5.12 -1.09 -1.68
N ALA A 448 4.93 -2.08 -0.81
CA ALA A 448 4.74 -3.48 -1.17
C ALA A 448 3.52 -4.06 -0.42
N PRO A 449 2.79 -5.03 -1.00
CA PRO A 449 2.99 -5.63 -2.32
C PRO A 449 2.52 -4.75 -3.49
N LYS A 450 2.88 -5.13 -4.73
CA LYS A 450 2.43 -4.44 -5.96
C LYS A 450 1.07 -4.96 -6.40
N LEU A 451 0.04 -4.13 -6.28
CA LEU A 451 -1.31 -4.44 -6.72
C LEU A 451 -1.50 -4.06 -8.20
N SER A 452 -1.98 -4.99 -9.03
CA SER A 452 -2.09 -4.81 -10.49
C SER A 452 -3.17 -3.79 -10.91
N ARG A 453 -4.28 -3.71 -10.15
CA ARG A 453 -5.42 -2.81 -10.46
C ARG A 453 -5.40 -1.51 -9.68
N THR A 454 -4.89 -1.54 -8.44
CA THR A 454 -4.88 -0.41 -7.50
C THR A 454 -3.47 -0.21 -6.92
N PRO A 455 -2.47 0.07 -7.78
CA PRO A 455 -1.08 0.16 -7.33
C PRO A 455 -0.92 1.23 -6.25
N ALA A 456 -0.18 0.89 -5.20
CA ALA A 456 0.20 1.83 -4.15
C ALA A 456 1.22 2.85 -4.66
N THR A 457 1.28 4.01 -4.01
CA THR A 457 2.22 5.08 -4.35
C THR A 457 2.92 5.57 -3.08
N ALA A 458 4.26 5.58 -3.08
CA ALA A 458 5.00 6.30 -2.05
C ALA A 458 4.78 7.80 -2.25
N ALA A 459 3.83 8.36 -1.51
CA ALA A 459 3.55 9.79 -1.57
C ALA A 459 4.74 10.58 -1.00
N HIS A 460 4.96 11.80 -1.50
CA HIS A 460 5.87 12.72 -0.85
C HIS A 460 5.25 13.20 0.48
N SER A 461 6.09 13.48 1.49
CA SER A 461 5.61 14.15 2.70
C SER A 461 5.04 15.51 2.32
N VAL A 462 3.77 15.76 2.67
CA VAL A 462 3.15 17.07 2.53
C VAL A 462 3.28 17.74 3.89
N SER A 463 4.28 18.60 4.06
CA SER A 463 4.35 19.49 5.23
C SER A 463 3.13 20.41 5.21
N LEU A 464 2.26 20.29 6.21
CA LEU A 464 1.24 21.31 6.45
C LEU A 464 1.88 22.46 7.21
N ARG A 465 1.66 23.69 6.72
CA ARG A 465 1.89 24.90 7.51
C ARG A 465 1.07 24.80 8.80
N PRO A 466 1.58 25.28 9.95
CA PRO A 466 0.83 25.31 11.20
C PRO A 466 -0.55 25.93 10.93
N VAL A 467 -1.58 25.16 11.27
CA VAL A 467 -2.97 25.58 11.06
C VAL A 467 -3.28 26.60 12.15
N SER A 468 -3.21 27.89 11.82
CA SER A 468 -3.70 28.96 12.69
C SER A 468 -5.14 28.67 13.12
N GLU A 469 -5.51 29.00 14.36
CA GLU A 469 -6.84 28.84 14.97
C GLU A 469 -8.03 29.05 14.01
N LYS A 470 -7.98 30.09 13.16
CA LYS A 470 -9.00 30.41 12.15
C LYS A 470 -9.24 29.31 11.11
N LYS A 471 -8.21 28.54 10.72
CA LYS A 471 -8.36 27.44 9.74
C LYS A 471 -8.87 26.15 10.38
N LEU A 472 -8.64 25.95 11.67
CA LEU A 472 -9.30 24.86 12.42
C LEU A 472 -10.81 25.11 12.48
N GLN A 473 -11.26 26.36 12.66
CA GLN A 473 -12.67 26.73 12.51
C GLN A 473 -13.21 26.47 11.09
N VAL A 474 -12.45 26.80 10.04
CA VAL A 474 -12.86 26.54 8.63
C VAL A 474 -12.95 25.05 8.29
N PHE A 475 -12.10 24.19 8.89
CA PHE A 475 -12.26 22.74 8.78
C PHE A 475 -13.44 22.19 9.60
N MET A 476 -13.84 22.89 10.68
CA MET A 476 -14.94 22.48 11.57
C MET A 476 -16.34 22.88 11.07
N ASN A 477 -16.47 23.92 10.23
CA ASN A 477 -17.76 24.40 9.73
C ASN A 477 -17.80 24.41 8.19
N GLY A 478 -18.39 23.38 7.58
CA GLY A 478 -18.61 23.31 6.13
C GLY A 478 -19.67 24.29 5.59
N ARG A 479 -19.65 25.57 6.00
CA ARG A 479 -20.46 26.66 5.43
C ARG A 479 -19.66 27.96 5.43
N THR A 480 -19.58 28.59 4.27
CA THR A 480 -19.11 29.97 4.07
C THR A 480 -20.22 30.91 4.47
N ASP A 481 -20.36 31.24 5.76
CA ASP A 481 -21.14 32.42 6.18
C ASP A 481 -20.50 33.01 7.45
N ASP A 482 -20.25 34.31 7.38
CA ASP A 482 -19.53 35.12 8.36
C ASP A 482 -20.21 35.16 9.74
N VAL A 483 -19.43 34.97 10.81
CA VAL A 483 -19.84 35.34 12.18
C VAL A 483 -18.71 36.15 12.84
N PRO A 484 -18.99 37.29 13.51
CA PRO A 484 -17.96 38.22 13.95
C PRO A 484 -17.19 37.70 15.18
N SER A 485 -15.88 37.92 15.15
CA SER A 485 -14.93 37.58 16.20
C SER A 485 -15.08 38.49 17.42
N HIS A 486 -15.63 38.00 18.54
CA HIS A 486 -15.24 38.49 19.87
C HIS A 486 -15.49 37.43 20.96
N LYS A 487 -14.43 37.25 21.79
CA LYS A 487 -14.36 36.53 23.08
C LYS A 487 -14.21 35.00 23.06
N LEU A 488 -12.96 34.54 22.96
CA LEU A 488 -12.45 33.42 23.77
C LEU A 488 -11.06 33.80 24.33
N PRO A 489 -10.75 33.56 25.62
CA PRO A 489 -9.50 33.97 26.24
C PRO A 489 -8.35 32.99 25.97
N GLY A 490 -7.29 33.52 25.36
CA GLY A 490 -5.88 33.17 25.57
C GLY A 490 -5.48 31.70 25.60
N THR A 491 -5.20 31.12 24.43
CA THR A 491 -4.28 29.98 24.30
C THR A 491 -3.16 30.36 23.34
N THR A 492 -1.99 30.68 23.88
CA THR A 492 -0.81 31.04 23.10
C THR A 492 -0.20 29.76 22.53
N PHE A 493 -0.34 29.50 21.23
CA PHE A 493 0.38 28.41 20.55
C PHE A 493 1.69 28.96 19.95
N GLN A 494 2.83 28.44 20.41
CA GLN A 494 4.14 28.73 19.81
C GLN A 494 4.26 28.06 18.44
N VAL A 495 4.78 28.82 17.48
CA VAL A 495 5.04 28.40 16.10
C VAL A 495 6.54 28.21 15.93
N SER A 496 6.97 27.01 15.52
CA SER A 496 8.29 26.75 14.92
C SER A 496 8.12 26.03 13.60
#